data_AF-A0A7M3NJU3-F1
#
_entry.id   AF-A0A7M3NJU3-F1
#
_cell.length_a   1.000
_cell.length_b   1.000
_cell.length_c   1.000
_cell.angle_alpha   90.00
_cell.angle_beta   90.00
_cell.angle_gamma   90.00
#
_symmetry.space_group_name_H-M   'P 1'
#
loop_
_entity.id
_entity.type
_entity.pdbx_description
1 polymer ?
#
loop_
_entity_poly.entity_id
_entity_poly.type
_entity_poly.pdbx_seq_one_letter_code
_entity_poly.pdbx_strand_id
1 'polypeptide(L)'
;MPYPLHPHLVQWLHIHDGAPMYDAPIWPGGYVPYGIDALKGGPEYMAEMLDEFNDQREEDPENWILDPWADPLWLPIAGTNTGESLLIDHRPGDTWGNIIEVDYEGNEVTAVRWQNLGEMLRLMAESLESGSPMPYSRQYRYVPRLDEGPPRYLNWKP
;
A
#
# COMPACT_ATOMS: atom_id res chain seq x y z
N MET A 1 -19.06 0.49 13.88
CA MET A 1 -18.26 -0.22 14.91
C MET A 1 -17.00 0.60 15.16
N PRO A 2 -16.42 0.68 16.37
CA PRO A 2 -15.12 1.34 16.52
C PRO A 2 -14.05 0.54 15.75
N TYR A 3 -13.38 1.17 14.79
CA TYR A 3 -12.26 0.57 14.06
C TYR A 3 -10.94 0.85 14.79
N PRO A 4 -10.11 -0.17 15.06
CA PRO A 4 -8.91 0.03 15.84
C PRO A 4 -7.82 0.58 14.91
N LEU A 5 -7.48 1.87 15.04
CA LEU A 5 -6.43 2.50 14.22
C LEU A 5 -5.05 2.39 14.88
N HIS A 6 -4.05 1.94 14.13
CA HIS A 6 -2.68 1.86 14.60
C HIS A 6 -2.14 3.26 14.98
N PRO A 7 -1.44 3.43 16.13
CA PRO A 7 -0.99 4.74 16.61
C PRO A 7 -0.13 5.53 15.62
N HIS A 8 0.71 4.86 14.83
CA HIS A 8 1.50 5.54 13.79
C HIS A 8 0.63 6.17 12.69
N LEU A 9 -0.47 5.52 12.30
CA LEU A 9 -1.39 6.10 11.31
C LEU A 9 -2.13 7.30 11.91
N VAL A 10 -2.58 7.20 13.17
CA VAL A 10 -3.19 8.33 13.89
C VAL A 10 -2.22 9.51 13.95
N GLN A 11 -0.96 9.27 14.30
CA GLN A 11 0.07 10.29 14.37
C GLN A 11 0.34 10.92 12.99
N TRP A 12 0.40 10.10 11.93
CA TRP A 12 0.57 10.58 10.56
C TRP A 12 -0.58 11.50 10.15
N LEU A 13 -1.84 11.05 10.30
CA LEU A 13 -3.03 11.82 9.93
C LEU A 13 -3.20 13.11 10.74
N HIS A 14 -2.66 13.14 11.97
CA HIS A 14 -2.60 14.37 12.76
C HIS A 14 -1.62 15.41 12.19
N ILE A 15 -0.54 14.97 11.55
CA ILE A 15 0.50 15.83 10.95
C ILE A 15 0.16 16.18 9.50
N HIS A 16 -0.35 15.20 8.74
CA HIS A 16 -0.60 15.29 7.30
C HIS A 16 -1.79 14.39 6.91
N ASP A 17 -2.81 14.96 6.27
CA ASP A 17 -4.03 14.25 5.83
C ASP A 17 -3.82 13.42 4.54
N GLY A 18 -2.65 12.80 4.40
CA GLY A 18 -2.30 11.97 3.25
C GLY A 18 -2.58 12.59 1.87
N ALA A 19 -2.92 11.74 0.90
CA ALA A 19 -3.34 12.12 -0.44
C ALA A 19 -4.76 11.64 -0.76
N PRO A 20 -5.53 12.38 -1.59
CA PRO A 20 -6.82 11.91 -2.11
C PRO A 20 -6.63 10.64 -2.95
N MET A 21 -7.57 9.69 -2.86
CA MET A 21 -7.45 8.38 -3.54
C MET A 21 -7.23 8.48 -5.06
N TYR A 22 -7.97 9.38 -5.73
CA TYR A 22 -7.95 9.51 -7.20
C TYR A 22 -6.97 10.58 -7.72
N ASP A 23 -6.50 11.48 -6.86
CA ASP A 23 -5.52 12.52 -7.23
C ASP A 23 -4.16 12.32 -6.53
N ALA A 24 -3.94 11.16 -5.92
CA ALA A 24 -2.65 10.84 -5.30
C ALA A 24 -1.56 10.81 -6.38
N PRO A 25 -0.44 11.55 -6.19
CA PRO A 25 0.64 11.52 -7.15
C PRO A 25 1.20 10.10 -7.24
N ILE A 26 1.23 9.59 -8.45
CA ILE A 26 1.82 8.30 -8.77
C ILE A 26 3.33 8.46 -8.65
N TRP A 27 3.90 7.99 -7.54
CA TRP A 27 5.34 7.91 -7.42
C TRP A 27 5.80 6.54 -7.95
N PRO A 28 6.73 6.46 -8.92
CA PRO A 28 7.25 5.18 -9.40
C PRO A 28 7.85 4.39 -8.23
N GLY A 29 7.19 3.29 -7.82
CA GLY A 29 7.58 2.48 -6.67
C GLY A 29 7.34 3.12 -5.29
N GLY A 30 6.61 4.24 -5.24
CA GLY A 30 6.34 4.96 -4.00
C GLY A 30 4.86 4.93 -3.64
N TYR A 31 4.59 4.45 -2.43
CA TYR A 31 3.28 4.47 -1.81
C TYR A 31 3.08 5.78 -1.06
N VAL A 32 2.06 6.56 -1.44
CA VAL A 32 1.65 7.75 -0.70
C VAL A 32 0.44 7.40 0.15
N PRO A 33 0.52 7.49 1.49
CA PRO A 33 -0.61 7.20 2.35
C PRO A 33 -1.84 8.07 2.01
N TYR A 34 -3.01 7.45 1.94
CA TYR A 34 -4.28 8.10 1.69
C TYR A 34 -4.72 9.01 2.84
N GLY A 35 -5.51 10.03 2.49
CA GLY A 35 -6.15 10.91 3.45
C GLY A 35 -7.37 10.31 4.12
N ILE A 36 -7.84 10.97 5.19
CA ILE A 36 -8.94 10.51 6.04
C ILE A 36 -10.19 10.14 5.23
N ASP A 37 -10.55 10.96 4.24
CA ASP A 37 -11.77 10.71 3.45
C ASP A 37 -11.71 9.44 2.61
N ALA A 38 -10.53 9.07 2.13
CA ALA A 38 -10.31 7.82 1.41
C ALA A 38 -10.24 6.62 2.38
N LEU A 39 -9.65 6.79 3.56
CA LEU A 39 -9.51 5.70 4.55
C LEU A 39 -10.84 5.28 5.19
N LYS A 40 -11.80 6.18 5.31
CA LYS A 40 -13.08 5.93 6.00
C LYS A 40 -13.86 4.73 5.47
N GLY A 41 -13.82 4.50 4.16
CA GLY A 41 -14.52 3.37 3.52
C GLY A 41 -13.68 2.10 3.41
N GLY A 42 -12.42 2.12 3.85
CA GLY A 42 -11.51 0.99 3.76
C GLY A 42 -12.03 -0.27 4.47
N PRO A 43 -12.54 -0.19 5.72
CA PRO A 43 -13.07 -1.37 6.43
C PRO A 43 -14.26 -2.00 5.71
N GLU A 44 -15.20 -1.20 5.25
CA GLU A 44 -16.36 -1.67 4.47
C GLU A 44 -15.90 -2.30 3.14
N TYR A 45 -14.98 -1.63 2.42
CA TYR A 45 -14.41 -2.15 1.18
C TYR A 45 -13.76 -3.53 1.39
N MET A 46 -12.93 -3.69 2.43
CA MET A 46 -12.28 -4.97 2.70
C MET A 46 -13.24 -6.07 3.16
N ALA A 47 -14.36 -5.70 3.79
CA ALA A 47 -15.42 -6.65 4.09
C ALA A 47 -16.13 -7.14 2.81
N GLU A 48 -16.44 -6.22 1.90
CA GLU A 48 -17.02 -6.55 0.58
C GLU A 48 -16.07 -7.46 -0.22
N MET A 49 -14.76 -7.15 -0.25
CA MET A 49 -13.78 -8.01 -0.92
C MET A 49 -13.68 -9.41 -0.30
N LEU A 50 -13.80 -9.52 1.03
CA LEU A 50 -13.79 -10.82 1.71
C LEU A 50 -15.04 -11.64 1.39
N ASP A 51 -16.21 -10.99 1.32
CA ASP A 51 -17.45 -11.65 0.90
C ASP A 51 -17.33 -12.16 -0.54
N GLU A 52 -16.81 -11.34 -1.47
CA GLU A 52 -16.54 -11.76 -2.86
C GLU A 52 -15.57 -12.95 -2.93
N PHE A 53 -14.51 -12.95 -2.12
CA PHE A 53 -13.58 -14.07 -2.02
C PHE A 53 -14.28 -15.36 -1.56
N ASN A 54 -15.15 -15.26 -0.53
CA ASN A 54 -15.86 -16.41 -0.01
C ASN A 54 -16.85 -16.98 -1.04
N ASP A 55 -17.60 -16.11 -1.73
CA ASP A 55 -18.51 -16.52 -2.81
C ASP A 55 -17.75 -17.27 -3.91
N GLN A 56 -16.63 -16.71 -4.39
CA GLN A 56 -15.80 -17.34 -5.43
C GLN A 56 -15.22 -18.69 -4.98
N ARG A 57 -14.80 -18.77 -3.71
CA ARG A 57 -14.30 -20.02 -3.11
C ARG A 57 -15.39 -21.08 -2.97
N GLU A 58 -16.62 -20.69 -2.66
CA GLU A 58 -17.75 -21.62 -2.57
C GLU A 58 -18.16 -22.19 -3.94
N GLU A 59 -18.08 -21.37 -5.00
CA GLU A 59 -18.38 -21.78 -6.37
C GLU A 59 -17.34 -22.74 -6.96
N ASP A 60 -16.06 -22.57 -6.62
CA ASP A 60 -14.97 -23.40 -7.14
C ASP A 60 -13.88 -23.71 -6.08
N PRO A 61 -14.19 -24.57 -5.09
CA PRO A 61 -13.28 -24.84 -3.98
C PRO A 61 -11.94 -25.48 -4.40
N GLU A 62 -11.91 -26.13 -5.56
CA GLU A 62 -10.73 -26.86 -6.06
C GLU A 62 -9.70 -25.92 -6.71
N ASN A 63 -10.15 -24.81 -7.31
CA ASN A 63 -9.26 -23.79 -7.86
C ASN A 63 -8.91 -22.67 -6.87
N TRP A 64 -9.66 -22.52 -5.77
CA TRP A 64 -9.45 -21.52 -4.73
C TRP A 64 -8.76 -22.09 -3.47
N ILE A 65 -7.50 -22.51 -3.62
CA ILE A 65 -6.66 -23.02 -2.52
C ILE A 65 -5.92 -21.88 -1.79
N LEU A 66 -6.03 -20.64 -2.28
CA LEU A 66 -5.34 -19.49 -1.71
C LEU A 66 -5.96 -19.05 -0.38
N ASP A 67 -5.12 -18.51 0.50
CA ASP A 67 -5.59 -17.79 1.68
C ASP A 67 -6.39 -16.54 1.27
N PRO A 68 -7.28 -16.02 2.13
CA PRO A 68 -8.01 -14.78 1.84
C PRO A 68 -7.03 -13.63 1.56
N TRP A 69 -7.31 -12.88 0.50
CA TRP A 69 -6.59 -11.65 0.14
C TRP A 69 -7.27 -10.39 0.71
N ALA A 70 -8.27 -10.57 1.56
CA ALA A 70 -8.99 -9.51 2.24
C ALA A 70 -9.32 -9.88 3.68
N ASP A 71 -9.35 -8.88 4.55
CA ASP A 71 -9.84 -8.97 5.93
C ASP A 71 -10.38 -7.59 6.33
N PRO A 72 -11.55 -7.48 6.98
CA PRO A 72 -12.10 -6.20 7.43
C PRO A 72 -11.12 -5.40 8.32
N LEU A 73 -10.20 -6.06 9.03
CA LEU A 73 -9.19 -5.43 9.86
C LEU A 73 -7.89 -5.12 9.10
N TRP A 74 -7.83 -5.33 7.79
CA TRP A 74 -6.80 -4.74 6.96
C TRP A 74 -7.28 -3.39 6.45
N LEU A 75 -6.46 -2.36 6.59
CA LEU A 75 -6.82 -1.02 6.14
C LEU A 75 -5.96 -0.63 4.94
N PRO A 76 -6.52 -0.50 3.73
CA PRO A 76 -5.79 0.03 2.58
C PRO A 76 -5.31 1.45 2.86
N ILE A 77 -3.99 1.66 2.79
CA ILE A 77 -3.38 2.97 3.04
C ILE A 77 -2.74 3.57 1.80
N ALA A 78 -2.41 2.79 0.79
CA ALA A 78 -1.89 3.29 -0.48
C ALA A 78 -2.09 2.24 -1.56
N GLY A 79 -2.08 2.66 -2.82
CA GLY A 79 -2.20 1.77 -3.98
C GLY A 79 -1.28 2.21 -5.11
N THR A 80 -0.94 1.28 -5.97
CA THR A 80 -0.28 1.53 -7.26
C THR A 80 -1.33 1.62 -8.37
N ASN A 81 -0.93 2.09 -9.55
CA ASN A 81 -1.77 2.01 -10.75
C ASN A 81 -1.79 0.63 -11.41
N THR A 82 -1.11 -0.35 -10.82
CA THR A 82 -0.89 -1.68 -11.39
C THR A 82 -1.56 -2.80 -10.58
N GLY A 83 -2.51 -2.44 -9.73
CA GLY A 83 -3.31 -3.44 -8.99
C GLY A 83 -2.69 -3.92 -7.69
N GLU A 84 -1.68 -3.22 -7.15
CA GLU A 84 -1.15 -3.51 -5.82
C GLU A 84 -1.67 -2.52 -4.78
N SER A 85 -1.92 -2.99 -3.56
CA SER A 85 -2.28 -2.15 -2.41
C SER A 85 -1.37 -2.42 -1.23
N LEU A 86 -0.93 -1.35 -0.56
CA LEU A 86 -0.42 -1.45 0.80
C LEU A 86 -1.54 -1.30 1.79
N LEU A 87 -1.54 -2.20 2.77
CA LEU A 87 -2.51 -2.20 3.87
C LEU A 87 -1.79 -2.24 5.22
N ILE A 88 -2.45 -1.74 6.25
CA ILE A 88 -2.05 -1.95 7.65
C ILE A 88 -2.89 -3.08 8.21
N ASP A 89 -2.24 -4.12 8.75
CA ASP A 89 -2.91 -5.19 9.48
C ASP A 89 -3.29 -4.72 10.90
N HIS A 90 -4.58 -4.59 11.17
CA HIS A 90 -5.15 -4.28 12.49
C HIS A 90 -5.79 -5.49 13.15
N ARG A 91 -5.44 -6.72 12.73
CA ARG A 91 -5.86 -7.91 13.45
C ARG A 91 -5.14 -7.98 14.80
N PRO A 92 -5.81 -8.40 15.89
CA PRO A 92 -5.15 -8.61 17.17
C PRO A 92 -4.08 -9.70 17.06
N GLY A 93 -2.89 -9.44 17.57
CA GLY A 93 -1.79 -10.41 17.63
C GLY A 93 -0.46 -9.84 17.17
N ASP A 94 0.45 -10.74 16.79
CA ASP A 94 1.84 -10.41 16.46
C ASP A 94 2.00 -9.63 15.14
N THR A 95 0.96 -9.61 14.30
CA THR A 95 0.95 -8.87 13.03
C THR A 95 0.36 -7.47 13.14
N TRP A 96 -0.13 -7.07 14.32
CA TRP A 96 -0.72 -5.77 14.54
C TRP A 96 0.24 -4.64 14.16
N GLY A 97 -0.19 -3.82 13.19
CA GLY A 97 0.56 -2.68 12.67
C GLY A 97 1.41 -3.00 11.44
N ASN A 98 1.59 -4.27 11.06
CA ASN A 98 2.38 -4.64 9.90
C ASN A 98 1.85 -3.98 8.63
N ILE A 99 2.78 -3.55 7.78
CA ILE A 99 2.48 -3.10 6.43
C ILE A 99 2.58 -4.31 5.51
N ILE A 100 1.44 -4.68 4.94
CA ILE A 100 1.32 -5.79 3.98
C ILE A 100 1.10 -5.24 2.58
N GLU A 101 1.63 -5.93 1.59
CA GLU A 101 1.31 -5.70 0.19
C GLU A 101 0.44 -6.85 -0.31
N VAL A 102 -0.68 -6.49 -0.94
CA VAL A 102 -1.55 -7.41 -1.67
C VAL A 102 -1.42 -7.07 -3.15
N ASP A 103 -1.09 -8.08 -3.95
CA ASP A 103 -1.12 -8.03 -5.40
C ASP A 103 -2.39 -8.75 -5.88
N TYR A 104 -3.39 -7.98 -6.32
CA TYR A 104 -4.67 -8.54 -6.75
C TYR A 104 -4.60 -9.23 -8.12
N GLU A 105 -3.51 -9.03 -8.87
CA GLU A 105 -3.30 -9.63 -10.19
C GLU A 105 -2.31 -10.81 -10.15
N GLY A 106 -1.56 -10.95 -9.06
CA GLY A 106 -0.53 -11.96 -8.86
C GLY A 106 -0.96 -13.17 -8.01
N ASN A 107 -0.04 -14.14 -7.87
CA ASN A 107 -0.22 -15.35 -7.06
C ASN A 107 0.27 -15.18 -5.60
N GLU A 108 0.84 -14.03 -5.22
CA GLU A 108 1.40 -13.79 -3.89
C GLU A 108 0.43 -12.91 -3.10
N VAL A 109 -0.38 -13.56 -2.27
CA VAL A 109 -1.58 -12.93 -1.69
C VAL A 109 -1.28 -11.94 -0.56
N THR A 110 -0.18 -12.08 0.19
CA THR A 110 0.15 -11.13 1.26
C THR A 110 1.62 -11.20 1.65
N ALA A 111 2.44 -10.28 1.17
CA ALA A 111 3.81 -10.16 1.66
C ALA A 111 3.86 -9.11 2.77
N VAL A 112 4.37 -9.48 3.96
CA VAL A 112 4.72 -8.49 4.99
C VAL A 112 5.95 -7.74 4.51
N ARG A 113 5.81 -6.43 4.30
CA ARG A 113 6.87 -5.56 3.78
C ARG A 113 7.56 -4.80 4.89
N TRP A 114 6.82 -4.29 5.87
CA TRP A 114 7.37 -3.56 7.01
C TRP A 114 6.63 -3.89 8.31
N GLN A 115 7.29 -3.76 9.45
CA GLN A 115 6.70 -4.00 10.77
C GLN A 115 5.65 -2.96 11.14
N ASN A 116 5.80 -1.72 10.65
CA ASN A 116 4.81 -0.66 10.81
C ASN A 116 5.11 0.56 9.92
N LEU A 117 4.16 1.48 9.87
CA LEU A 117 4.25 2.73 9.10
C LEU A 117 5.49 3.57 9.46
N GLY A 118 5.88 3.59 10.74
CA GLY A 118 7.03 4.33 11.22
C GLY A 118 8.35 3.76 10.67
N GLU A 119 8.48 2.43 10.63
CA GLU A 119 9.62 1.78 9.99
C GLU A 119 9.67 2.06 8.49
N MET A 120 8.54 1.94 7.78
CA MET A 120 8.45 2.23 6.35
C MET A 120 8.93 3.65 6.04
N LEU A 121 8.44 4.65 6.77
CA LEU A 121 8.82 6.06 6.57
C LEU A 121 10.29 6.32 6.94
N ARG A 122 10.80 5.71 8.01
CA ARG A 122 12.22 5.81 8.40
C ARG A 122 13.13 5.25 7.31
N LEU A 123 12.86 4.05 6.82
CA LEU A 123 13.65 3.42 5.75
C LEU A 123 13.57 4.22 4.45
N MET A 124 12.41 4.81 4.14
CA MET A 124 12.25 5.67 2.98
C MET A 124 13.15 6.91 3.07
N ALA A 125 13.23 7.55 4.24
CA ALA A 125 14.13 8.67 4.48
C ALA A 125 15.61 8.25 4.33
N GLU A 126 16.00 7.13 4.93
CA GLU A 126 17.36 6.59 4.84
C GLU A 126 17.78 6.25 3.39
N SER A 127 16.87 5.65 2.62
CA SER A 127 17.08 5.37 1.20
C SER A 127 17.25 6.66 0.39
N LEU A 128 16.45 7.69 0.68
CA LEU A 128 16.55 8.99 0.02
C LEU A 128 17.89 9.68 0.32
N GLU A 129 18.34 9.65 1.57
CA GLU A 129 19.58 10.30 2.01
C GLU A 129 20.83 9.56 1.52
N SER A 130 20.81 8.23 1.52
CA SER A 130 21.97 7.41 1.13
C SER A 130 22.05 7.13 -0.37
N GLY A 131 20.95 7.29 -1.10
CA GLY A 131 20.81 6.83 -2.49
C GLY A 131 20.69 5.30 -2.62
N SER A 132 20.49 4.59 -1.50
CA SER A 132 20.29 3.13 -1.51
C SER A 132 18.85 2.79 -1.91
N PRO A 133 18.62 1.64 -2.59
CA PRO A 133 17.27 1.18 -2.88
C PRO A 133 16.42 1.02 -1.63
N MET A 134 15.13 1.37 -1.72
CA MET A 134 14.16 1.13 -0.65
C MET A 134 13.92 -0.37 -0.47
N PRO A 135 14.12 -0.94 0.73
CA PRO A 135 13.82 -2.35 0.99
C PRO A 135 12.37 -2.66 0.62
N TYR A 136 12.16 -3.82 -0.01
CA TYR A 136 10.85 -4.33 -0.42
C TYR A 136 10.07 -3.49 -1.44
N SER A 137 10.65 -2.40 -1.95
CA SER A 137 10.09 -1.66 -3.09
C SER A 137 10.65 -2.20 -4.41
N ARG A 138 9.85 -2.15 -5.47
CA ARG A 138 10.28 -2.49 -6.82
C ARG A 138 11.28 -1.43 -7.30
N GLN A 139 12.45 -1.88 -7.76
CA GLN A 139 13.43 -0.97 -8.37
C GLN A 139 12.91 -0.49 -9.72
N TYR A 140 12.60 0.79 -9.81
CA TYR A 140 12.20 1.38 -11.08
C TYR A 140 13.44 1.61 -11.95
N ARG A 141 13.45 1.02 -13.15
CA ARG A 141 14.60 1.05 -14.05
C ARG A 141 14.90 2.45 -14.59
N TYR A 142 13.89 3.31 -14.72
CA TYR A 142 14.04 4.59 -15.38
C TYR A 142 14.11 5.74 -14.38
N VAL A 143 15.24 6.43 -14.32
CA VAL A 143 15.39 7.59 -13.45
C VAL A 143 14.91 8.84 -14.20
N PRO A 144 14.00 9.65 -13.62
CA PRO A 144 13.61 10.91 -14.22
C PRO A 144 14.83 11.84 -14.26
N ARG A 145 15.15 12.35 -15.44
CA ARG A 145 16.21 13.34 -15.65
C ARG A 145 15.62 14.56 -16.33
N LEU A 146 15.90 15.73 -15.77
CA LEU A 146 15.63 16.99 -16.42
C LEU A 146 16.71 17.22 -17.48
N ASP A 147 16.35 17.23 -18.77
CA ASP A 147 17.27 17.69 -19.80
C ASP A 147 17.19 19.23 -19.85
N GLU A 148 18.31 19.89 -19.51
CA GLU A 148 18.36 21.34 -19.27
C GLU A 148 18.31 22.21 -20.54
N GLY A 149 18.35 21.59 -21.74
CA GLY A 149 18.28 22.29 -23.02
C GLY A 149 16.88 22.85 -23.33
N PRO A 150 16.74 23.87 -24.21
CA PRO A 150 15.44 24.33 -24.70
C PRO A 150 14.95 23.45 -25.88
N PRO A 151 13.71 22.92 -25.86
CA PRO A 151 12.74 23.01 -24.77
C PRO A 151 13.11 22.09 -23.60
N ARG A 152 12.80 22.50 -22.36
CA ARG A 152 12.99 21.66 -21.18
C ARG A 152 11.89 20.61 -21.14
N TYR A 153 12.26 19.33 -21.09
CA TYR A 153 11.31 18.24 -20.88
C TYR A 153 11.91 17.20 -19.92
N LEU A 154 11.02 16.52 -19.20
CA LEU A 154 11.36 15.42 -18.31
C LEU A 154 11.56 14.16 -19.14
N ASN A 155 12.72 13.51 -19.02
CA ASN A 155 13.03 12.25 -19.69
C ASN A 155 13.22 11.13 -18.69
N TRP A 156 12.86 9.92 -19.10
CA TRP A 156 13.02 8.69 -18.32
C TRP A 156 14.14 7.87 -18.95
N LYS A 157 15.37 7.97 -18.40
CA LYS A 157 16.54 7.25 -18.94
C LYS A 157 16.77 5.98 -18.10
N PRO A 158 17.07 4.84 -18.74
CA PRO A 158 17.38 3.59 -18.04
C PRO A 158 18.71 3.65 -17.29
#